data_AF-A0A5C9DKC4-F1
#
_entry.id   AF-A0A5C9DKC4-F1
#
_cell.length_a   1.000
_cell.length_b   1.000
_cell.length_c   1.000
_cell.angle_alpha   90.00
_cell.angle_beta   90.00
_cell.angle_gamma   90.00
#
_symmetry.space_group_name_H-M   'P 1'
#
loop_
_entity.id
_entity.type
_entity.pdbx_description
1 polymer ?
#
loop_
_entity_poly.entity_id
_entity_poly.type
_entity_poly.pdbx_seq_one_letter_code
_entity_poly.pdbx_strand_id
1 'polypeptide(L)' 'MDPVRPGIDRLLSQKLSRRSRLAALPFEEKVRMVVELQKMQEPILRARGRNVKVWSLDKVNAGSDPIPLTMLKACAMGSR' A
#
# COMPACT_ATOMS: atom_id res chain seq x y z
N MET A 1 -2.29 38.47 -23.42
CA MET A 1 -2.24 37.78 -22.11
C MET A 1 -3.28 36.67 -22.16
N ASP A 2 -2.87 35.41 -22.17
CA ASP A 2 -3.82 34.28 -22.28
C ASP A 2 -4.61 34.11 -20.97
N PRO A 3 -5.94 34.24 -20.98
CA PRO A 3 -6.78 34.13 -19.77
C PRO A 3 -6.78 32.71 -19.16
N VAL A 4 -6.23 31.72 -19.87
CA VAL A 4 -6.09 30.33 -19.42
C VAL A 4 -4.95 30.18 -18.40
N ARG A 5 -3.88 30.97 -18.52
CA ARG A 5 -2.67 30.90 -17.68
C ARG A 5 -2.95 31.05 -16.17
N PRO A 6 -3.72 32.06 -15.70
CA PRO A 6 -3.98 32.22 -14.26
C PRO A 6 -4.78 31.07 -13.64
N GLY A 7 -5.64 30.41 -14.41
CA GLY A 7 -6.37 29.23 -13.94
C GLY A 7 -5.45 28.02 -13.71
N ILE A 8 -4.50 27.80 -14.61
CA ILE A 8 -3.52 26.72 -14.51
C ILE A 8 -2.58 26.94 -13.33
N ASP A 9 -2.08 28.16 -13.14
CA ASP A 9 -1.15 28.48 -12.04
C ASP A 9 -1.78 28.23 -10.66
N ARG A 10 -3.08 28.53 -10.53
CA ARG A 10 -3.85 28.21 -9.31
C ARG A 10 -3.93 26.70 -9.08
N LEU A 11 -4.20 25.90 -10.10
CA LEU A 11 -4.26 24.44 -9.96
C LEU A 11 -2.88 23.84 -9.62
N LEU A 12 -1.82 24.35 -10.23
CA LEU A 12 -0.45 23.91 -9.97
C LEU A 12 -0.01 24.26 -8.56
N SER A 13 -0.27 25.48 -8.08
CA SER A 13 0.05 25.90 -6.71
C SER A 13 -0.70 25.06 -5.66
N GLN A 14 -1.98 24.76 -5.89
CA GLN A 14 -2.75 23.86 -5.02
C GLN A 14 -2.18 22.43 -5.01
N LYS A 15 -1.80 21.91 -6.19
CA LYS A 15 -1.17 20.58 -6.32
C LYS A 15 0.18 20.53 -5.59
N LEU A 16 0.98 21.58 -5.69
CA LEU A 16 2.27 21.70 -5.00
C LEU A 16 2.10 21.80 -3.48
N SER A 17 1.16 22.63 -3.00
CA SER A 17 0.81 22.74 -1.58
C SER A 17 0.39 21.39 -1.01
N ARG A 18 -0.44 20.63 -1.74
CA ARG A 18 -0.83 19.27 -1.33
C ARG A 18 0.37 18.32 -1.26
N ARG A 19 1.29 18.36 -2.23
CA ARG A 19 2.51 17.54 -2.22
C ARG A 19 3.41 17.85 -1.04
N SER A 20 3.60 19.14 -0.74
CA SER A 20 4.39 19.57 0.43
C SER A 20 3.81 19.02 1.73
N ARG A 21 2.48 19.14 1.92
CA ARG A 21 1.79 18.57 3.08
C ARG A 21 1.94 17.05 3.17
N LEU A 22 1.77 16.33 2.07
CA LEU A 22 1.92 14.87 2.03
C LEU A 22 3.36 14.42 2.28
N ALA A 23 4.35 15.17 1.80
CA ALA A 23 5.77 14.87 2.03
C ALA A 23 6.16 15.03 3.52
N ALA A 24 5.55 15.99 4.20
CA ALA A 24 5.77 16.26 5.62
C ALA A 24 5.18 15.19 6.55
N LEU A 25 4.33 14.28 6.07
CA LEU A 25 3.75 13.24 6.91
C LEU A 25 4.81 12.22 7.35
N PRO A 26 4.64 11.62 8.56
CA PRO A 26 5.45 10.50 9.02
C PRO A 26 5.45 9.35 8.02
N PHE A 27 6.53 8.56 8.04
CA PHE A 27 6.67 7.41 7.13
C PHE A 27 5.50 6.42 7.25
N GLU A 28 5.07 6.09 8.46
CA GLU A 28 3.96 5.17 8.70
C GLU A 28 2.66 5.63 8.05
N GLU A 29 2.35 6.93 8.13
CA GLU A 29 1.13 7.48 7.54
C GLU A 29 1.19 7.43 6.01
N LYS A 30 2.35 7.72 5.42
CA LYS A 30 2.57 7.60 3.98
C LYS A 30 2.34 6.17 3.52
N VAL A 31 2.83 5.17 4.27
CA VAL A 31 2.61 3.75 3.95
C VAL A 31 1.13 3.38 4.05
N ARG A 32 0.42 3.81 5.10
CA ARG A 32 -1.03 3.57 5.22
C ARG A 32 -1.82 4.16 4.04
N MET A 33 -1.47 5.38 3.61
CA MET A 33 -2.09 6.00 2.44
C MET A 33 -1.86 5.21 1.16
N VAL A 34 -0.64 4.67 0.96
CA VAL A 34 -0.34 3.82 -0.20
C VAL A 34 -1.20 2.55 -0.19
N VAL A 35 -1.38 1.92 0.97
CA VAL A 35 -2.23 0.72 1.09
C VAL A 35 -3.69 1.02 0.75
N GLU A 36 -4.24 2.15 1.21
CA GLU A 36 -5.60 2.55 0.83
C GLU A 36 -5.72 2.81 -0.69
N LEU A 37 -4.73 3.43 -1.31
CA LEU A 37 -4.70 3.60 -2.76
C LEU A 37 -4.64 2.25 -3.50
N GLN A 38 -3.88 1.29 -2.98
CA GLN A 38 -3.82 -0.07 -3.53
C GLN A 38 -5.19 -0.77 -3.43
N LYS A 39 -5.93 -0.62 -2.32
CA LYS A 39 -7.29 -1.18 -2.18
C LYS A 39 -8.24 -0.64 -3.24
N MET A 40 -8.17 0.66 -3.52
CA MET A 40 -8.98 1.27 -4.58
C MET A 40 -8.60 0.78 -5.98
N GLN A 41 -7.29 0.53 -6.20
CA GLN A 41 -6.77 0.11 -7.49
C GLN A 41 -6.93 -1.40 -7.76
N GLU A 42 -6.92 -2.22 -6.71
CA GLU A 42 -7.07 -3.68 -6.77
C GLU A 42 -8.22 -4.14 -7.66
N PRO A 43 -9.49 -3.70 -7.48
CA PRO A 43 -10.60 -4.19 -8.30
C PRO A 43 -10.41 -3.86 -9.79
N ILE A 44 -9.84 -2.69 -10.10
CA ILE A 44 -9.56 -2.27 -11.47
C ILE A 44 -8.52 -3.18 -12.12
N LEU A 45 -7.46 -3.53 -11.38
CA LEU A 45 -6.40 -4.38 -11.91
C LEU A 45 -6.81 -5.86 -12.00
N ARG A 46 -7.61 -6.34 -11.05
CA ARG A 46 -8.18 -7.70 -11.10
C ARG A 46 -9.14 -7.85 -12.28
N ALA A 47 -9.97 -6.85 -12.55
CA ALA A 47 -10.85 -6.83 -13.72
C ALA A 47 -10.06 -6.90 -15.05
N ARG A 48 -8.81 -6.43 -15.06
CA ARG A 48 -7.89 -6.53 -16.20
C ARG A 48 -7.12 -7.86 -16.25
N GLY A 49 -7.50 -8.85 -15.44
CA GLY A 49 -6.87 -10.16 -15.39
C GLY A 49 -5.50 -10.19 -14.69
N ARG A 50 -5.10 -9.12 -13.98
CA ARG A 50 -3.86 -9.13 -13.21
C ARG A 50 -4.12 -9.67 -11.81
N ASN A 51 -3.29 -10.62 -11.38
CA ASN A 51 -3.28 -11.05 -10.00
C ASN A 51 -2.59 -9.98 -9.14
N VAL A 52 -3.36 -9.26 -8.34
CA VAL A 52 -2.88 -8.16 -7.50
C VAL A 52 -3.27 -8.43 -6.05
N LYS A 53 -2.28 -8.30 -5.16
CA LYS A 53 -2.43 -8.43 -3.71
C LYS A 53 -2.14 -7.09 -3.05
N VAL A 54 -3.10 -6.58 -2.29
CA VAL A 54 -2.92 -5.40 -1.43
C VAL A 54 -1.93 -5.74 -0.31
N TRP A 55 -1.06 -4.81 0.04
CA TRP A 55 -0.12 -5.02 1.15
C TRP A 55 -0.88 -5.12 2.48
N SER A 56 -0.53 -6.14 3.28
CA SER A 56 -1.02 -6.23 4.65
C SER A 56 -0.06 -5.50 5.57
N LEU A 57 -0.58 -4.56 6.36
CA LEU A 57 0.16 -3.89 7.44
C LEU A 57 -0.15 -4.56 8.78
N ASP A 58 -0.33 -5.89 8.77
CA ASP A 58 -0.47 -6.64 10.01
C ASP A 58 0.68 -6.25 10.92
N LYS A 59 0.34 -5.82 12.14
CA LYS A 59 1.34 -5.66 13.18
C LYS A 59 2.03 -7.00 13.24
N VAL A 60 3.31 -7.04 12.87
CA VAL A 60 4.18 -8.10 13.36
C VAL A 60 4.22 -7.86 14.87
N ASN A 61 3.23 -8.41 15.58
CA ASN A 61 3.38 -8.76 16.97
C ASN A 61 4.45 -9.86 16.94
N ALA A 62 5.72 -9.44 16.92
CA ALA A 62 6.83 -10.30 17.25
C ALA A 62 6.58 -10.76 18.69
N GLY A 63 5.89 -11.89 18.86
CA GLY A 63 5.57 -12.36 20.21
C GLY A 63 4.67 -13.57 20.34
N SER A 64 3.66 -13.79 19.50
CA SER A 64 2.76 -14.93 19.76
C SER A 64 1.84 -15.25 18.58
N ASP A 65 2.32 -16.04 17.64
CA ASP A 65 1.44 -16.99 16.95
C ASP A 65 2.26 -18.28 16.76
N PRO A 66 1.83 -19.41 17.36
CA PRO A 66 2.57 -20.66 17.27
C PRO A 66 2.57 -21.13 15.82
N ILE A 67 3.77 -21.46 15.32
CA ILE A 67 3.98 -22.15 14.05
C ILE A 67 3.01 -23.35 14.03
N PRO A 68 2.15 -23.48 13.01
CA PRO A 68 1.20 -24.59 12.98
C PRO A 68 1.97 -25.90 13.01
N LEU A 69 1.67 -26.73 14.02
CA LEU A 69 2.24 -28.08 14.26
C LEU A 69 2.13 -29.03 13.05
N THR A 70 1.43 -28.61 11.99
CA THR A 70 1.34 -29.30 10.71
C THR A 70 2.66 -29.26 9.91
N MET A 71 3.55 -28.30 10.17
CA MET A 71 4.87 -28.21 9.50
C MET A 71 5.95 -29.09 10.15
N LEU A 72 5.88 -29.37 11.47
CA LEU A 72 6.87 -30.22 12.14
C LEU A 72 6.67 -31.72 11.88
N LYS A 73 5.43 -32.17 11.59
CA LYS A 73 5.16 -33.58 11.28
C LYS A 73 5.69 -34.04 9.91
N ALA A 74 5.93 -33.11 8.98
CA ALA A 74 6.52 -33.43 7.68
C ALA A 74 8.00 -33.84 7.78
N CYS A 75 8.74 -33.32 8.77
CA CYS A 75 10.15 -33.67 8.97
C CYS A 75 10.34 -34.97 9.77
N ALA A 76 9.35 -35.41 10.56
CA ALA A 76 9.47 -36.57 11.43
C ALA A 76 9.01 -37.90 10.81
N MET A 77 8.40 -37.88 9.61
CA MET A 77 7.96 -39.11 8.93
C MET A 77 8.61 -39.27 7.56
N GLY A 78 9.88 -39.67 7.57
CA GLY A 78 10.45 -40.60 6.59
C GLY A 78 11.22 -40.01 5.41
N SER A 79 12.55 -40.14 5.45
CA SER A 79 13.29 -40.62 4.29
C SER A 79 13.86 -41.99 4.65
N ARG A 80 13.54 -42.99 3.82
CA ARG A 80 14.07 -44.35 3.88
C ARG A 80 15.55 -44.37 3.55
#